data_AF-A0A5C4VVZ3-F1
#
_entry.id   AF-A0A5C4VVZ3-F1
#
_cell.length_a   1.000
_cell.length_b   1.000
_cell.length_c   1.000
_cell.angle_alpha   90.00
_cell.angle_beta   90.00
_cell.angle_gamma   90.00
#
_symmetry.space_group_name_H-M   'P 1'
#
loop_
_entity.id
_entity.type
_entity.pdbx_description
1 polymer ?
#
loop_
_entity_poly.entity_id
_entity_poly.type
_entity_poly.pdbx_seq_one_letter_code
_entity_poly.pdbx_strand_id
1 'polypeptide(L)' 'MPMMNSEARKRAVERELMADPRADARRLADEWDREADHEDACGNGFAAVILHAHARELRAALDEPDQPAQPLSA' A
#
# COMPACT_ATOMS: atom_id res chain seq x y z
N MET A 1 -12.40 -12.12 36.82
CA MET A 1 -13.23 -12.15 35.59
C MET A 1 -12.47 -11.46 34.47
N PRO A 2 -11.93 -12.17 33.46
CA PRO A 2 -11.27 -11.56 32.31
C PRO A 2 -12.12 -11.78 31.05
N MET A 3 -13.21 -11.03 30.88
CA MET A 3 -14.10 -11.16 29.71
C MET A 3 -13.97 -9.99 28.72
N MET A 4 -13.05 -9.06 28.95
CA MET A 4 -12.86 -7.85 28.12
C MET A 4 -11.95 -8.05 26.89
N ASN A 5 -11.17 -9.13 26.82
CA ASN A 5 -10.21 -9.32 25.72
C ASN A 5 -10.87 -9.79 24.40
N SER A 6 -12.01 -10.47 24.48
CA SER A 6 -12.69 -11.04 23.31
C SER A 6 -13.40 -10.00 22.45
N GLU A 7 -13.96 -8.94 23.04
CA GLU A 7 -14.61 -7.87 22.28
C GLU A 7 -13.61 -6.95 21.58
N ALA A 8 -12.47 -6.67 22.21
CA ALA A 8 -11.40 -5.88 21.60
C ALA A 8 -10.83 -6.59 20.36
N ARG A 9 -10.63 -7.91 20.44
CA ARG A 9 -10.18 -8.73 19.29
C ARG A 9 -11.22 -8.78 18.17
N LYS A 10 -12.51 -8.94 18.49
CA LYS A 10 -13.59 -8.91 17.48
C LYS A 10 -13.65 -7.57 16.74
N ARG A 11 -13.55 -6.44 17.45
CA ARG A 11 -13.53 -5.11 16.82
C ARG A 11 -12.29 -4.88 15.95
N ALA A 12 -11.14 -5.44 16.31
CA ALA A 12 -9.93 -5.37 15.49
C ALA A 12 -10.10 -6.16 14.18
N VAL A 13 -10.64 -7.38 14.27
CA VAL A 13 -10.91 -8.24 13.11
C VAL A 13 -11.99 -7.62 12.20
N GLU A 14 -13.06 -7.04 12.77
CA GLU A 14 -14.08 -6.33 12.00
C GLU A 14 -13.53 -5.09 11.29
N ARG A 15 -12.58 -4.37 11.92
CA ARG A 15 -11.87 -3.26 11.27
C ARG A 15 -10.97 -3.71 10.14
N GLU A 16 -10.28 -4.84 10.30
CA GLU A 16 -9.48 -5.47 9.23
C GLU A 16 -10.38 -5.93 8.08
N LEU A 17 -11.55 -6.52 8.36
CA LEU A 17 -12.53 -6.93 7.35
C LEU A 17 -13.16 -5.75 6.59
N MET A 18 -13.17 -4.56 7.19
CA MET A 18 -13.67 -3.32 6.59
C MET A 18 -12.55 -2.48 5.94
N ALA A 19 -11.28 -2.89 6.08
CA ALA A 19 -10.17 -2.21 5.44
C ALA A 19 -10.21 -2.48 3.93
N ASP A 20 -10.33 -1.42 3.13
CA ASP A 20 -10.23 -1.54 1.68
C ASP A 20 -8.74 -1.63 1.30
N PRO A 21 -8.25 -2.80 0.85
CA PRO A 21 -6.85 -2.98 0.50
C PRO A 21 -6.44 -2.04 -0.65
N ARG A 22 -7.37 -1.63 -1.52
CA ARG A 22 -7.08 -0.64 -2.56
C ARG A 22 -6.88 0.76 -2.00
N ALA A 23 -7.63 1.14 -0.96
CA ALA A 23 -7.45 2.42 -0.28
C ALA A 23 -6.10 2.47 0.45
N ASP A 24 -5.70 1.37 1.09
CA ASP A 24 -4.39 1.27 1.74
C ASP A 24 -3.24 1.29 0.72
N ALA A 25 -3.39 0.59 -0.41
CA ALA A 25 -2.42 0.62 -1.50
C ALA A 25 -2.29 2.01 -2.15
N ARG A 26 -3.39 2.76 -2.31
CA ARG A 26 -3.34 4.16 -2.75
C ARG A 26 -2.58 5.05 -1.77
N ARG A 27 -2.87 4.89 -0.46
CA ARG A 27 -2.15 5.64 0.60
C ARG A 27 -0.65 5.35 0.58
N LEU A 28 -0.28 4.09 0.37
CA LEU A 28 1.12 3.69 0.25
C LEU A 28 1.82 4.32 -0.95
N ALA A 29 1.16 4.35 -2.13
CA ALA A 29 1.72 5.01 -3.30
C ALA A 29 1.95 6.52 -3.06
N ASP A 30 1.02 7.18 -2.37
CA ASP A 30 1.15 8.61 -2.02
C ASP A 30 2.28 8.87 -1.02
N GLU A 31 2.53 7.92 -0.10
CA GLU A 31 3.63 8.01 0.86
C GLU A 31 4.98 7.87 0.15
N TRP A 32 5.11 6.92 -0.78
CA TRP A 32 6.33 6.78 -1.59
C TRP A 32 6.63 8.01 -2.45
N ASP A 33 5.62 8.69 -3.01
CA ASP A 33 5.86 9.93 -3.74
C ASP A 33 6.38 11.05 -2.82
N ARG A 34 5.83 11.19 -1.61
CA ARG A 34 6.35 12.19 -0.65
C ARG A 34 7.77 11.89 -0.23
N GLU A 35 8.10 10.62 -0.03
CA GLU A 35 9.46 10.22 0.29
C GLU A 35 10.39 10.46 -0.90
N ALA A 36 9.92 10.22 -2.13
CA ALA A 36 10.69 10.53 -3.33
C ALA A 36 11.01 12.03 -3.44
N ASP A 37 10.03 12.90 -3.19
CA ASP A 37 10.22 14.35 -3.15
C ASP A 37 11.23 14.75 -2.06
N HIS A 38 11.20 14.07 -0.91
CA HIS A 38 12.16 14.29 0.17
C HIS A 38 13.58 13.87 -0.22
N GLU A 39 13.75 12.69 -0.80
CA GLU A 39 15.04 12.17 -1.24
C GLU A 39 15.64 13.04 -2.36
N ASP A 40 14.82 13.53 -3.30
CA ASP A 40 15.28 14.46 -4.34
C ASP A 40 15.78 15.78 -3.73
N ALA A 41 15.04 16.34 -2.76
CA ALA A 41 15.45 17.54 -2.03
C ALA A 41 16.73 17.33 -1.19
N CYS A 42 16.96 16.11 -0.70
CA CYS A 42 18.19 15.71 0.00
C CYS A 42 19.37 15.42 -0.94
N GLY A 43 19.17 15.52 -2.27
CA GLY A 43 20.20 15.27 -3.28
C GLY A 43 20.37 13.81 -3.65
N ASN A 44 19.44 12.94 -3.25
CA ASN A 44 19.40 11.52 -3.55
C ASN A 44 18.40 11.21 -4.67
N GLY A 45 18.64 11.80 -5.85
CA GLY A 45 17.77 11.62 -7.01
C GLY A 45 17.64 10.15 -7.47
N PHE A 46 18.62 9.29 -7.16
CA PHE A 46 18.52 7.87 -7.46
C PHE A 46 17.40 7.18 -6.66
N ALA A 47 17.35 7.42 -5.34
CA ALA A 47 16.28 6.88 -4.51
C ALA A 47 14.91 7.47 -4.91
N ALA A 48 14.86 8.78 -5.18
CA ALA A 48 13.64 9.45 -5.64
C ALA A 48 13.06 8.82 -6.90
N VAL A 49 13.90 8.52 -7.90
CA VAL A 49 13.46 7.86 -9.14
C VAL A 49 12.88 6.47 -8.88
N ILE A 50 13.52 5.68 -8.00
CA ILE A 50 13.03 4.34 -7.65
C ILE A 50 11.68 4.42 -6.94
N LEU A 51 11.55 5.34 -5.97
CA LEU A 51 10.32 5.53 -5.20
C LEU A 51 9.16 5.99 -6.08
N HIS A 52 9.37 6.97 -6.96
CA HIS A 52 8.36 7.39 -7.94
C HIS A 52 7.99 6.26 -8.92
N ALA A 53 8.95 5.44 -9.34
CA ALA A 53 8.68 4.29 -10.20
C ALA A 53 7.74 3.29 -9.51
N HIS A 54 8.03 2.93 -8.27
CA HIS A 54 7.17 2.03 -7.49
C HIS A 54 5.80 2.63 -7.17
N ALA A 55 5.72 3.92 -6.84
CA ALA A 55 4.44 4.61 -6.64
C ALA A 55 3.58 4.57 -7.91
N ARG A 56 4.19 4.77 -9.09
CA ARG A 56 3.51 4.69 -10.38
C ARG A 56 3.07 3.27 -10.72
N GLU A 57 3.92 2.27 -10.51
CA GLU A 57 3.60 0.85 -10.73
C GLU A 57 2.44 0.40 -9.85
N LEU A 58 2.44 0.79 -8.57
CA LEU A 58 1.36 0.47 -7.65
C LEU A 58 0.04 1.12 -8.08
N ARG A 59 0.04 2.39 -8.49
CA ARG A 59 -1.17 3.05 -9.01
C ARG A 59 -1.67 2.41 -10.29
N ALA A 60 -0.77 2.06 -11.21
CA ALA A 60 -1.14 1.38 -12.44
C ALA A 60 -1.81 0.02 -12.15
N ALA A 61 -1.27 -0.76 -11.22
CA ALA A 61 -1.86 -2.03 -10.80
C ALA A 61 -3.23 -1.88 -10.11
N LEU A 62 -3.50 -0.74 -9.49
CA LEU A 62 -4.79 -0.44 -8.86
C LEU A 62 -5.85 0.07 -9.85
N ASP A 63 -5.42 0.72 -10.94
CA ASP A 63 -6.28 1.24 -11.99
C ASP A 63 -6.60 0.19 -13.07
N GLU A 64 -5.79 -0.87 -13.17
CA GLU A 64 -6.06 -1.97 -14.10
C GLU A 64 -7.30 -2.78 -13.64
N PRO A 65 -8.30 -2.97 -14.52
CA PRO A 65 -9.47 -3.79 -14.18
C PRO A 65 -9.04 -5.25 -14.06
N ASP A 66 -8.88 -5.71 -12.81
CA ASP A 66 -8.73 -7.11 -12.35
C ASP A 66 -8.31 -8.08 -13.46
N GLN A 67 -7.09 -7.92 -13.99
CA GLN A 67 -6.51 -8.98 -14.78
C GLN A 67 -5.99 -10.02 -13.79
N PRO A 68 -6.54 -11.25 -13.77
CA PRO A 68 -6.01 -12.28 -12.90
C PRO A 68 -4.55 -12.48 -13.28
N ALA A 69 -3.66 -12.28 -12.30
CA ALA A 69 -2.23 -12.47 -12.44
C ALA A 69 -1.98 -13.80 -13.15
N GLN A 70 -1.57 -13.75 -14.42
CA GLN A 70 -1.31 -14.97 -15.17
C GLN A 70 -0.12 -15.65 -14.52
N PRO A 71 -0.23 -16.92 -14.10
CA PRO A 71 0.91 -17.65 -13.59
C PRO A 71 1.93 -17.75 -14.71
N LEU A 72 3.13 -17.24 -14.46
CA LEU A 72 4.28 -17.38 -15.36
C LEU A 72 4.52 -18.89 -15.58
N SER A 73 4.04 -19.43 -16.69
CA SER A 73 4.34 -20.82 -17.09
C SER A 73 5.84 -20.92 -17.37
N ALA A 74 6.54 -21.69 -16.54
CA ALA A 74 7.87 -22.20 -16.78
C ALA A 74 7.79 -23.63 -17.35
#